data_AF-A0A258FJB5-F1
#
_entry.id   AF-A0A258FJB5-F1
#
_cell.length_a   1.000
_cell.length_b   1.000
_cell.length_c   1.000
_cell.angle_alpha   90.00
_cell.angle_beta   90.00
_cell.angle_gamma   90.00
#
_symmetry.space_group_name_H-M   'P 1'
#
loop_
_entity.id
_entity.type
_entity.pdbx_description
1 polymer ?
#
loop_
_entity_poly.entity_id
_entity_poly.type
_entity_poly.pdbx_seq_one_letter_code
_entity_poly.pdbx_strand_id
1 'polypeptide(L)'
;MSFLKNKPDVFDDDFEPDLTDPDNPEWTEEDFARALRPHEFPEWIFEAFPNTPRPVRGTQKGPTKTPISLRVDTDILERYRATGPGWQSRMNDALRKAMPG
;
A
#
# COMPACT_ATOMS: atom_id res chain seq x y z
N MET A 1 38.61 8.29 -4.25
CA MET A 1 38.49 6.84 -4.01
C MET A 1 37.05 6.44 -4.28
N SER A 2 36.85 5.61 -5.29
CA SER A 2 35.56 5.27 -5.91
C SER A 2 35.15 3.88 -5.47
N PHE A 3 34.14 3.78 -4.58
CA PHE A 3 33.65 2.50 -4.03
C PHE A 3 32.18 2.22 -4.38
N LEU A 4 31.72 2.67 -5.55
CA LEU A 4 30.33 2.48 -6.01
C LEU A 4 30.23 2.11 -7.50
N LYS A 5 31.07 1.17 -7.98
CA LYS A 5 31.02 0.72 -9.38
C LYS A 5 30.93 -0.79 -9.63
N ASN A 6 30.70 -1.61 -8.61
CA ASN A 6 30.44 -3.04 -8.83
C ASN A 6 29.39 -3.52 -7.82
N LYS A 7 28.12 -3.35 -8.15
CA LYS A 7 27.16 -4.42 -7.84
C LYS A 7 27.23 -5.34 -9.06
N PRO A 8 27.79 -6.55 -8.94
CA PRO A 8 27.64 -7.50 -10.03
C PRO A 8 26.14 -7.81 -10.16
N ASP A 9 25.61 -7.75 -11.38
CA ASP A 9 24.25 -8.20 -11.72
C ASP A 9 24.19 -9.73 -11.63
N VAL A 10 24.43 -10.29 -10.44
CA VAL A 10 24.38 -11.75 -10.20
C VAL A 10 22.91 -12.15 -10.01
N PHE A 11 22.17 -12.07 -11.11
CA PHE A 11 21.24 -13.13 -11.38
C PHE A 11 21.98 -13.99 -12.39
N ASP A 12 22.53 -15.12 -11.94
CA ASP A 12 23.06 -16.12 -12.84
C ASP A 12 21.88 -16.59 -13.70
N ASP A 13 21.83 -16.18 -14.98
CA ASP A 13 20.73 -16.53 -15.91
C ASP A 13 20.62 -18.06 -16.11
N ASP A 14 21.67 -18.81 -15.75
CA ASP A 14 21.74 -20.27 -15.77
C ASP A 14 21.40 -20.92 -14.41
N PHE A 15 20.85 -20.16 -13.46
CA PHE A 15 20.36 -20.70 -12.19
C PHE A 15 19.11 -21.56 -12.44
N GLU A 16 19.30 -22.87 -12.49
CA GLU A 16 18.21 -23.85 -12.44
C GLU A 16 17.89 -24.17 -10.97
N PRO A 17 16.82 -23.61 -10.37
CA PRO A 17 16.46 -23.94 -8.99
C PRO A 17 16.12 -25.43 -8.89
N ASP A 18 16.56 -26.07 -7.82
CA ASP A 18 16.08 -27.39 -7.47
C ASP A 18 14.60 -27.29 -7.03
N LEU A 19 13.72 -27.63 -7.97
CA LEU A 19 12.27 -27.67 -7.74
C LEU A 19 11.82 -28.94 -7.00
N THR A 20 12.76 -29.82 -6.63
CA THR A 20 12.49 -31.11 -5.98
C THR A 20 12.84 -31.12 -4.49
N ASP A 21 12.93 -29.94 -3.87
CA ASP A 21 13.16 -29.82 -2.43
C ASP A 21 12.06 -30.55 -1.63
N PRO A 22 12.38 -31.65 -0.91
CA PRO A 22 11.40 -32.41 -0.15
C PRO A 22 10.76 -31.60 0.99
N ASP A 23 11.43 -30.54 1.46
CA ASP A 23 10.93 -29.65 2.52
C ASP A 23 10.05 -28.51 1.97
N ASN A 24 10.00 -28.31 0.65
CA ASN A 24 9.16 -27.32 -0.03
C ASN A 24 8.47 -27.90 -1.27
N PRO A 25 7.53 -28.86 -1.08
CA PRO A 25 6.81 -29.46 -2.18
C PRO A 25 5.92 -28.45 -2.90
N GLU A 26 5.56 -28.76 -4.15
CA GLU A 26 4.53 -28.01 -4.87
C GLU A 26 3.20 -28.05 -4.11
N TRP A 27 2.52 -26.91 -4.04
CA TRP A 27 1.23 -26.82 -3.37
C TRP A 27 0.14 -27.53 -4.17
N THR A 28 -0.66 -28.34 -3.49
CA THR A 28 -1.84 -29.00 -4.08
C THR A 28 -3.09 -28.12 -4.01
N GLU A 29 -4.16 -28.53 -4.68
CA GLU A 29 -5.47 -27.87 -4.56
C GLU A 29 -6.01 -27.93 -3.12
N GLU A 30 -5.73 -29.00 -2.38
CA GLU A 30 -6.09 -29.08 -0.95
C GLU A 30 -5.33 -28.06 -0.11
N ASP A 31 -4.07 -27.78 -0.44
CA ASP A 31 -3.27 -26.75 0.24
C ASP A 31 -3.86 -25.35 0.03
N PHE A 32 -4.33 -25.05 -1.18
CA PHE A 32 -5.07 -23.81 -1.44
C PHE A 32 -6.40 -23.78 -0.70
N ALA A 33 -7.12 -24.91 -0.63
CA ALA A 33 -8.42 -24.98 0.04
C ALA A 33 -8.32 -24.75 1.56
N ARG A 34 -7.19 -25.13 2.19
CA ARG A 34 -6.94 -24.94 3.63
C ARG A 34 -6.21 -23.63 3.97
N ALA A 35 -5.87 -22.81 2.98
CA ALA A 35 -5.18 -21.55 3.21
C ALA A 35 -6.06 -20.55 3.98
N LEU A 36 -5.52 -19.96 5.05
CA LEU A 36 -6.23 -18.99 5.88
C LEU A 36 -6.16 -17.59 5.27
N ARG A 37 -7.23 -16.80 5.41
CA ARG A 37 -7.16 -15.36 5.13
C ARG A 37 -6.41 -14.66 6.24
N PRO A 38 -5.77 -13.50 5.98
CA PRO A 38 -5.05 -12.75 7.02
C PRO A 38 -5.88 -12.37 8.26
N HIS A 39 -7.22 -12.29 8.15
CA HIS A 39 -8.10 -12.02 9.29
C HIS A 39 -8.53 -13.29 10.06
N GLU A 40 -8.19 -14.48 9.55
CA GLU A 40 -8.44 -15.79 10.16
C GLU A 40 -7.16 -16.38 10.78
N PHE A 41 -6.03 -15.67 10.67
CA PHE A 41 -4.77 -16.10 11.25
C PHE A 41 -4.86 -16.18 12.77
N PRO A 42 -4.32 -17.24 13.39
CA PRO A 42 -4.15 -17.31 14.83
C PRO A 42 -3.31 -16.16 15.39
N GLU A 43 -3.59 -15.75 16.63
CA GLU A 43 -2.94 -14.58 17.24
C GLU A 43 -1.41 -14.75 17.38
N TRP A 44 -0.94 -15.98 17.62
CA TRP A 44 0.50 -16.28 17.74
C TRP A 44 1.31 -15.93 16.49
N ILE A 45 0.69 -15.89 15.30
CA ILE A 45 1.37 -15.47 14.07
C ILE A 45 1.77 -13.98 14.17
N PHE A 46 0.90 -13.14 14.72
CA PHE A 46 1.22 -11.72 14.89
C PHE A 46 2.25 -11.48 16.01
N GLU A 47 2.30 -12.35 17.01
CA GLU A 47 3.34 -12.34 18.05
C GLU A 47 4.72 -12.73 17.47
N ALA A 48 4.76 -13.77 16.63
CA ALA A 48 5.97 -14.23 15.96
C ALA A 48 6.47 -13.24 14.89
N PHE A 49 5.56 -12.48 14.26
CA PHE A 49 5.86 -11.51 13.22
C PHE A 49 5.35 -10.10 13.56
N PRO A 50 5.97 -9.41 14.53
CA PRO A 50 5.46 -8.15 15.09
C PRO A 50 5.46 -6.97 14.10
N ASN A 51 6.23 -7.07 13.01
CA ASN A 51 6.28 -6.06 11.94
C ASN A 51 5.28 -6.34 10.82
N THR A 52 4.57 -7.48 10.84
CA THR A 52 3.51 -7.76 9.88
C THR A 52 2.35 -6.82 10.17
N PRO A 53 2.01 -5.88 9.26
CA PRO A 53 0.91 -4.99 9.49
C PRO A 53 -0.36 -5.83 9.64
N ARG A 54 -0.96 -5.81 10.85
CA ARG A 54 -2.34 -6.29 11.03
C ARG A 54 -3.18 -5.63 9.92
N PRO A 55 -4.18 -6.28 9.32
CA PRO A 55 -5.03 -5.63 8.33
C PRO A 55 -5.81 -4.47 8.98
N VAL A 56 -5.17 -3.31 9.11
CA VAL A 56 -5.72 -2.10 9.73
C VAL A 56 -6.46 -1.25 8.69
N ARG A 57 -6.13 -1.40 7.40
CA ARG A 57 -6.84 -0.68 6.35
C ARG A 57 -8.08 -1.47 5.93
N GLY A 58 -9.12 -1.39 6.76
CA GLY A 58 -10.45 -1.85 6.40
C GLY A 58 -10.94 -1.18 5.10
N THR A 59 -11.96 -1.79 4.48
CA THR A 59 -12.71 -1.21 3.36
C THR A 59 -12.96 0.27 3.64
N GLN A 60 -12.64 1.15 2.69
CA GLN A 60 -12.83 2.59 2.82
C GLN A 60 -14.28 2.89 3.23
N LYS A 61 -14.51 3.16 4.53
CA LYS A 61 -15.86 3.25 5.12
C LYS A 61 -16.64 4.51 4.73
N GLY A 62 -16.02 5.43 3.98
CA GLY A 62 -16.63 6.68 3.55
C GLY A 62 -16.82 6.74 2.04
N PRO A 63 -17.83 7.48 1.54
CA PRO A 63 -17.99 7.70 0.10
C PRO A 63 -16.68 8.22 -0.50
N THR A 64 -16.25 7.55 -1.57
CA THR A 64 -15.00 7.90 -2.26
C THR A 64 -15.12 9.30 -2.84
N LYS A 65 -14.10 10.14 -2.60
CA LYS A 65 -14.02 11.45 -3.25
C LYS A 65 -13.98 11.25 -4.76
N THR A 66 -14.84 11.93 -5.50
CA THR A 66 -14.83 11.88 -6.97
C THR A 66 -13.72 12.78 -7.50
N PRO A 67 -12.70 12.25 -8.22
CA PRO A 67 -11.70 13.08 -8.86
C PRO A 67 -12.35 13.83 -10.02
N ILE A 68 -12.21 15.15 -10.03
CA ILE A 68 -12.70 16.02 -11.11
C ILE A 68 -11.58 16.94 -11.58
N SER A 69 -11.66 17.38 -12.84
CA SER A 69 -10.86 18.50 -13.32
C SER A 69 -11.61 19.80 -13.00
N LEU A 70 -11.07 20.61 -12.08
CA LEU A 70 -11.62 21.90 -11.66
C LEU A 70 -10.56 22.99 -11.87
N ARG A 71 -10.96 24.11 -12.48
CA ARG A 71 -10.13 25.33 -12.52
C ARG A 71 -10.42 26.17 -11.28
N VAL A 72 -9.37 26.60 -10.61
CA VAL A 72 -9.42 27.45 -9.42
C VAL A 72 -8.48 28.62 -9.67
N ASP A 73 -8.82 29.81 -9.18
CA ASP A 73 -7.94 30.98 -9.28
C ASP A 73 -6.59 30.69 -8.61
N THR A 74 -5.51 31.16 -9.24
CA THR A 74 -4.14 30.84 -8.84
C THR A 74 -3.84 31.29 -7.41
N ASP A 75 -4.32 32.47 -7.02
CA ASP A 75 -4.09 33.04 -5.69
C ASP A 75 -4.79 32.23 -4.58
N ILE A 76 -5.98 31.70 -4.86
CA ILE A 76 -6.69 30.79 -3.95
C ILE A 76 -5.88 29.51 -3.76
N LEU A 77 -5.43 28.91 -4.86
CA LEU A 77 -4.64 27.67 -4.83
C LEU A 77 -3.33 27.86 -4.05
N GLU A 78 -2.63 28.97 -4.27
CA GLU A 78 -1.39 29.31 -3.55
C GLU A 78 -1.62 29.49 -2.05
N ARG A 79 -2.67 30.22 -1.66
CA ARG A 79 -3.05 30.39 -0.24
C ARG A 79 -3.30 29.05 0.44
N TYR A 80 -4.04 28.14 -0.21
CA TYR A 80 -4.25 26.81 0.35
C TYR A 80 -2.95 26.01 0.41
N ARG A 81 -2.13 25.97 -0.66
CA ARG A 81 -0.85 25.24 -0.65
C ARG A 81 0.10 25.72 0.45
N ALA A 82 0.12 27.03 0.74
CA ALA A 82 0.92 27.62 1.81
C ALA A 82 0.55 27.09 3.21
N THR A 83 -0.66 26.54 3.39
CA THR A 83 -1.06 25.91 4.67
C THR A 83 -0.37 24.56 4.92
N GLY A 84 0.41 24.04 3.97
CA GLY A 84 1.19 22.81 4.11
C GLY A 84 0.39 21.53 3.85
N PRO A 85 0.88 20.37 4.34
CA PRO A 85 0.22 19.07 4.14
C PRO A 85 -1.27 19.10 4.52
N GLY A 86 -2.11 18.47 3.71
CA GLY A 86 -3.56 18.44 3.90
C GLY A 86 -4.31 19.66 3.36
N TRP A 87 -3.67 20.56 2.59
CA TRP A 87 -4.33 21.74 2.03
C TRP A 87 -5.56 21.42 1.16
N GLN A 88 -5.54 20.31 0.41
CA GLN A 88 -6.69 19.86 -0.39
C GLN A 88 -7.88 19.48 0.49
N SER A 89 -7.64 18.88 1.66
CA SER A 89 -8.69 18.57 2.63
C SER A 89 -9.30 19.84 3.19
N ARG A 90 -8.47 20.83 3.56
CA ARG A 90 -8.95 22.15 4.02
C ARG A 90 -9.77 22.87 2.95
N MET A 91 -9.34 22.81 1.69
CA MET A 91 -10.09 23.36 0.56
C MET A 91 -11.45 22.67 0.38
N ASN A 92 -11.48 21.34 0.47
CA ASN A 92 -12.72 20.58 0.42
C ASN A 92 -13.69 20.92 1.56
N ASP A 93 -13.18 21.15 2.78
CA ASP A 93 -14.01 21.55 3.92
C ASP A 93 -14.61 22.95 3.73
N ALA A 94 -13.87 23.87 3.10
CA ALA A 94 -14.40 25.17 2.71
C ALA A 94 -15.54 25.04 1.69
N LEU A 95 -15.37 24.18 0.67
CA LEU A 95 -16.44 23.89 -0.30
C LEU A 95 -17.68 23.31 0.36
N ARG A 96 -17.53 22.40 1.33
CA ARG A 96 -18.66 21.85 2.10
C ARG A 96 -19.44 22.92 2.86
N LYS A 97 -18.74 23.87 3.48
CA LYS A 97 -19.37 24.98 4.21
C LYS A 97 -20.10 25.96 3.29
N ALA A 98 -19.65 26.07 2.04
CA ALA A 98 -20.22 26.96 1.04
C ALA A 98 -21.30 26.31 0.16
N MET A 99 -21.62 25.02 0.39
CA MET A 99 -22.68 24.36 -0.39
C MET A 99 -23.99 25.14 -0.22
N PRO A 100 -24.72 25.39 -1.32
CA PRO A 100 -26.06 25.94 -1.22
C PRO A 100 -26.92 24.99 -0.37
N GLY A 101 -27.73 25.59 0.52
CA GLY A 101 -28.73 24.87 1.30
C GLY A 101 -29.87 24.35 0.44
#